data_AF-A0A0F3MN67-F1
#
_entry.id   AF-A0A0F3MN67-F1
#
_cell.length_a   1.000
_cell.length_b   1.000
_cell.length_c   1.000
_cell.angle_alpha   90.00
_cell.angle_beta   90.00
_cell.angle_gamma   90.00
#
_symmetry.space_group_name_H-M   'P 1'
#
loop_
_entity.id
_entity.type
_entity.pdbx_description
1 polymer ?
#
loop_
_entity_poly.entity_id
_entity_poly.type
_entity_poly.pdbx_seq_one_letter_code
_entity_poly.pdbx_strand_id
1 'polypeptide(L)'
;MNYVIKFQAPFERLKTFSDDPDILLRRAIILQAIIDASNISLASEAKKYELEAKAWIFGNSDYFQKICYEALLEPDFIVKIAKEVIKLNKQKCNLKIEI
;
A
#
# COMPACT_ATOMS: atom_id res chain seq x y z
N MET A 1 -13.17 -16.30 9.45
CA MET A 1 -13.52 -15.61 8.19
C MET A 1 -12.29 -14.88 7.68
N ASN A 2 -11.67 -15.36 6.59
CA ASN A 2 -10.54 -14.67 5.95
C ASN A 2 -11.08 -13.45 5.20
N TYR A 3 -10.93 -12.27 5.79
CA TYR A 3 -11.35 -11.01 5.18
C TYR A 3 -10.31 -10.57 4.14
N VAL A 4 -10.59 -10.82 2.87
CA VAL A 4 -9.81 -10.29 1.74
C VAL A 4 -10.17 -8.80 1.56
N ILE A 5 -9.16 -7.93 1.55
CA ILE A 5 -9.37 -6.50 1.28
C ILE A 5 -9.81 -6.35 -0.19
N LYS A 6 -11.09 -6.07 -0.42
CA LYS A 6 -11.60 -5.67 -1.74
C LYS A 6 -11.28 -4.19 -1.96
N PHE A 7 -10.19 -3.94 -2.65
CA PHE A 7 -9.86 -2.61 -3.11
C PHE A 7 -10.58 -2.29 -4.43
N GLN A 8 -11.26 -1.14 -4.54
CA GLN A 8 -11.92 -0.75 -5.80
C GLN A 8 -11.66 0.72 -6.16
N ALA A 9 -11.48 0.93 -7.47
CA ALA A 9 -11.18 2.14 -8.26
C ALA A 9 -9.68 2.56 -8.39
N PRO A 10 -8.91 2.90 -7.34
CA PRO A 10 -7.50 3.27 -7.54
C PRO A 10 -6.56 2.07 -7.72
N PHE A 11 -6.95 0.90 -7.19
CA PHE A 11 -6.16 -0.33 -7.24
C PHE A 11 -6.20 -1.05 -8.58
N GLU A 12 -7.23 -0.80 -9.39
CA GLU A 12 -7.31 -1.40 -10.72
C GLU A 12 -6.21 -0.85 -11.65
N ARG A 13 -5.69 0.37 -11.38
CA ARG A 13 -4.49 0.87 -12.08
C ARG A 13 -3.22 0.11 -11.72
N LEU A 14 -3.05 -0.27 -10.45
CA LEU A 14 -1.95 -1.15 -10.00
C LEU A 14 -2.05 -2.56 -10.60
N LYS A 15 -3.25 -2.99 -10.99
CA LYS A 15 -3.53 -4.27 -11.63
C LYS A 15 -3.61 -4.20 -13.17
N THR A 16 -3.30 -3.05 -13.77
CA THR A 16 -3.27 -2.97 -15.24
C THR A 16 -2.32 -4.04 -15.77
N PHE A 17 -2.78 -4.82 -16.73
CA PHE A 17 -2.00 -5.90 -17.27
C PHE A 17 -0.77 -5.33 -18.01
N SER A 18 0.39 -5.88 -17.72
CA SER A 18 1.65 -5.60 -18.41
C SER A 18 2.32 -6.94 -18.68
N ASP A 19 2.83 -7.13 -19.89
CA ASP A 19 3.60 -8.32 -20.26
C ASP A 19 5.05 -8.25 -19.76
N ASP A 20 5.45 -7.11 -19.17
CA ASP A 20 6.80 -6.89 -18.65
C ASP A 20 6.90 -7.37 -17.18
N PRO A 21 7.69 -8.42 -16.89
CA PRO A 21 7.83 -8.96 -15.55
C PRO A 21 8.45 -7.96 -14.56
N ASP A 22 9.29 -7.03 -15.02
CA ASP A 22 9.92 -6.04 -14.14
C ASP A 22 8.89 -5.01 -13.67
N ILE A 23 8.02 -4.54 -14.58
CA ILE A 23 6.90 -3.66 -14.23
C ILE A 23 5.97 -4.34 -13.21
N LEU A 24 5.64 -5.61 -13.43
CA LEU A 24 4.81 -6.39 -12.50
C LEU A 24 5.46 -6.53 -11.12
N LEU A 25 6.77 -6.80 -11.07
CA LEU A 25 7.52 -6.90 -9.82
C LEU A 25 7.48 -5.57 -9.06
N ARG A 26 7.71 -4.43 -9.72
CA ARG A 26 7.67 -3.11 -9.08
C ARG A 26 6.29 -2.77 -8.54
N ARG A 27 5.24 -3.11 -9.28
CA ARG A 27 3.84 -2.95 -8.81
C ARG A 27 3.55 -3.82 -7.60
N ALA A 28 4.05 -5.05 -7.57
CA ALA A 28 3.90 -5.95 -6.43
C ALA A 28 4.58 -5.41 -5.17
N ILE A 29 5.80 -4.88 -5.29
CA ILE A 29 6.53 -4.23 -4.19
C ILE A 29 5.73 -3.03 -3.64
N ILE A 30 5.25 -2.16 -4.51
CA ILE A 30 4.43 -0.99 -4.13
C ILE A 30 3.14 -1.43 -3.41
N LEU A 31 2.46 -2.45 -3.95
CA LEU A 31 1.24 -2.98 -3.36
C LEU A 31 1.48 -3.55 -1.97
N GLN A 32 2.55 -4.33 -1.79
CA GLN A 32 2.91 -4.92 -0.50
C GLN A 32 3.20 -3.81 0.53
N ALA A 33 3.95 -2.78 0.15
CA ALA A 33 4.21 -1.66 1.05
C ALA A 33 2.94 -0.90 1.46
N ILE A 34 1.97 -0.73 0.53
CA ILE A 34 0.68 -0.13 0.88
C ILE A 34 -0.07 -1.00 1.89
N ILE A 35 -0.07 -2.33 1.70
CA ILE A 35 -0.68 -3.29 2.63
C ILE A 35 -0.02 -3.17 4.01
N ASP A 36 1.31 -3.21 4.08
CA ASP A 36 2.06 -3.14 5.32
C ASP A 36 1.86 -1.80 6.03
N ALA A 37 1.92 -0.68 5.31
CA ALA A 37 1.65 0.65 5.84
C ALA A 37 0.22 0.80 6.38
N SER A 38 -0.73 0.01 5.85
CA SER A 38 -2.12 0.00 6.29
C SER A 38 -2.40 -0.92 7.48
N ASN A 39 -1.43 -1.70 7.93
CA ASN A 39 -1.60 -2.64 9.01
C ASN A 39 -1.96 -1.92 10.32
N ILE A 40 -2.82 -2.56 11.12
CA ILE A 40 -3.34 -2.07 12.41
C ILE A 40 -3.05 -3.05 13.55
N SER A 41 -2.37 -4.16 13.25
CA SER A 41 -1.99 -5.16 14.25
C SER A 41 -1.10 -4.55 15.33
N LEU A 42 -1.32 -4.97 16.59
CA LEU A 42 -0.49 -4.59 17.72
C LEU A 42 0.74 -5.51 17.90
N ALA A 43 0.85 -6.57 17.10
CA ALA A 43 2.01 -7.45 17.13
C ALA A 43 3.29 -6.66 16.76
N SER A 44 4.35 -6.82 17.55
CA SER A 44 5.59 -6.05 17.42
C SER A 44 6.22 -6.15 16.03
N GLU A 45 6.23 -7.35 15.45
CA GLU A 45 6.75 -7.59 14.10
C GLU A 45 5.90 -6.89 13.03
N ALA A 46 4.58 -7.01 13.12
CA ALA A 46 3.66 -6.30 12.22
C ALA A 46 3.82 -4.77 12.33
N LYS A 47 4.05 -4.26 13.54
CA LYS A 47 4.30 -2.83 13.79
C LYS A 47 5.60 -2.34 13.16
N LYS A 48 6.65 -3.17 13.17
CA LYS A 48 7.92 -2.87 12.51
C LYS A 48 7.71 -2.69 11.01
N TYR A 49 7.08 -3.65 10.34
CA TYR A 49 6.82 -3.57 8.90
C TYR A 49 5.90 -2.39 8.54
N GLU A 50 4.91 -2.08 9.37
CA GLU A 50 4.07 -0.89 9.20
C GLU A 50 4.90 0.40 9.19
N LEU A 51 5.81 0.56 10.15
CA LEU A 51 6.64 1.76 10.28
C LEU A 51 7.65 1.89 9.14
N GLU A 52 8.30 0.79 8.75
CA GLU A 52 9.24 0.76 7.63
C GLU A 52 8.55 1.10 6.31
N ALA A 53 7.37 0.52 6.04
CA ALA A 53 6.60 0.81 4.83
C ALA A 53 6.13 2.27 4.78
N LYS A 54 5.70 2.83 5.93
CA LYS A 54 5.34 4.25 6.02
C LYS A 54 6.53 5.16 5.78
N ALA A 55 7.69 4.84 6.36
CA ALA A 55 8.91 5.61 6.13
C ALA A 55 9.32 5.57 4.66
N TRP A 56 9.19 4.41 4.00
CA TRP A 56 9.51 4.27 2.58
C TRP A 56 8.57 5.09 1.67
N ILE A 57 7.25 4.96 1.85
CA ILE A 57 6.25 5.65 1.01
C ILE A 57 6.22 7.16 1.29
N PHE A 58 6.23 7.57 2.57
CA PHE A 58 6.07 8.98 2.94
C PHE A 58 7.39 9.74 3.08
N GLY A 59 8.51 9.03 3.15
CA GLY A 59 9.84 9.65 3.11
C GLY A 59 10.22 10.19 1.73
N ASN A 60 9.50 9.80 0.67
CA ASN A 60 9.68 10.28 -0.70
C ASN A 60 11.13 10.21 -1.22
N SER A 61 11.87 9.19 -0.81
CA SER A 61 13.26 8.99 -1.23
C SER A 61 13.39 8.83 -2.76
N ASP A 62 14.57 9.14 -3.31
CA ASP A 62 14.87 8.93 -4.74
C ASP A 62 14.65 7.47 -5.16
N TYR A 63 14.96 6.51 -4.27
CA TYR A 63 14.72 5.10 -4.52
C TYR A 63 13.22 4.79 -4.62
N PHE A 64 12.39 5.34 -3.73
CA PHE A 64 10.94 5.21 -3.83
C PHE A 64 10.42 5.79 -5.16
N GLN A 65 10.83 7.00 -5.50
CA GLN A 65 10.41 7.65 -6.75
C GLN A 65 10.81 6.82 -7.97
N LYS A 66 12.05 6.33 -8.01
CA LYS A 66 12.54 5.43 -9.06
C LYS A 66 11.67 4.18 -9.20
N ILE A 67 11.35 3.50 -8.09
CA ILE A 67 10.51 2.30 -8.10
C ILE A 67 9.10 2.60 -8.61
N CYS A 68 8.53 3.77 -8.27
CA CYS A 68 7.24 4.21 -8.81
C CYS A 68 7.29 4.42 -10.33
N TYR A 69 8.30 5.13 -10.83
CA TYR A 69 8.44 5.38 -12.27
C TYR A 69 8.71 4.09 -13.06
N GLU A 70 9.54 3.18 -12.54
CA GLU A 70 9.75 1.84 -13.12
C GLU A 70 8.45 1.02 -13.14
N ALA A 71 7.51 1.28 -12.23
CA ALA A 71 6.16 0.68 -12.22
C ALA A 71 5.16 1.39 -13.17
N LEU A 72 5.57 2.46 -13.87
CA LEU A 72 4.73 3.38 -14.64
C LEU A 72 3.65 4.05 -13.79
N LEU A 73 4.02 4.49 -12.58
CA LEU A 73 3.12 5.12 -11.62
C LEU A 73 3.74 6.40 -11.04
N GLU A 74 2.93 7.44 -10.92
CA GLU A 74 3.37 8.68 -10.28
C GLU A 74 3.53 8.47 -8.76
N PRO A 75 4.65 8.89 -8.14
CA PRO A 75 4.85 8.78 -6.69
C PRO A 75 3.71 9.42 -5.88
N ASP A 76 3.23 10.59 -6.29
CA ASP A 76 2.12 11.30 -5.64
C ASP A 76 0.81 10.51 -5.68
N PHE A 77 0.59 9.76 -6.77
CA PHE A 77 -0.56 8.86 -6.88
C PHE A 77 -0.45 7.74 -5.84
N ILE A 78 0.73 7.14 -5.67
CA ILE A 78 0.98 6.09 -4.66
C ILE A 78 0.76 6.62 -3.24
N VAL A 79 1.31 7.79 -2.92
CA VAL A 79 1.13 8.45 -1.61
C VAL A 79 -0.36 8.69 -1.33
N LYS A 80 -1.12 9.15 -2.33
CA LYS A 80 -2.57 9.34 -2.21
C LYS A 80 -3.28 8.02 -1.88
N ILE A 81 -2.98 6.94 -2.62
CA ILE A 81 -3.62 5.64 -2.41
C ILE A 81 -3.28 5.08 -1.03
N ALA A 82 -2.01 5.17 -0.62
CA ALA A 82 -1.59 4.72 0.70
C ALA A 82 -2.37 5.42 1.83
N LYS A 83 -2.54 6.75 1.73
CA LYS A 83 -3.34 7.54 2.69
C LYS A 83 -4.80 7.10 2.74
N GLU A 84 -5.43 6.90 1.59
CA GLU A 84 -6.82 6.43 1.48
C GLU A 84 -7.00 5.06 2.14
N VAL A 85 -6.08 4.13 1.88
CA VAL A 85 -6.12 2.77 2.42
C VAL A 85 -5.93 2.73 3.93
N ILE A 86 -4.94 3.47 4.44
CA ILE A 86 -4.71 3.62 5.88
C ILE A 86 -5.97 4.17 6.56
N LYS A 87 -6.61 5.18 5.97
CA LYS A 87 -7.85 5.77 6.49
C LYS A 87 -8.98 4.73 6.52
N LEU A 88 -9.19 4.01 5.43
CA LEU A 88 -10.22 2.97 5.34
C LEU A 88 -10.01 1.84 6.36
N ASN A 89 -8.77 1.41 6.56
CA ASN A 89 -8.49 0.31 7.49
C ASN A 89 -8.66 0.74 8.95
N LYS A 90 -8.28 1.99 9.29
CA LYS A 90 -8.57 2.57 10.62
C LYS A 90 -10.06 2.70 10.90
N GLN A 91 -10.85 3.19 9.94
CA GLN A 91 -12.31 3.32 10.08
C GLN A 91 -12.98 1.96 10.33
N LYS A 92 -12.56 0.92 9.60
CA LYS A 92 -13.05 -0.45 9.81
C LYS A 92 -12.68 -1.02 11.18
N CYS A 93 -11.55 -0.63 11.75
CA CYS A 93 -11.18 -1.05 13.11
C CYS A 93 -12.11 -0.40 14.15
N ASN A 94 -12.40 0.90 14.02
CA ASN A 94 -13.29 1.60 14.94
C ASN A 94 -14.71 1.03 14.91
N LEU A 95 -15.23 0.72 13.71
CA LEU A 95 -16.54 0.08 13.54
C LEU A 95 -16.65 -1.32 14.17
N LYS A 96 -15.54 -2.02 14.40
CA LYS A 96 -15.54 -3.33 15.08
C LYS A 96 -15.54 -3.25 16.61
N ILE A 97 -15.23 -2.08 17.17
CA ILE A 97 -15.18 -1.85 18.61
C ILE A 97 -16.57 -1.40 19.13
N GLU A 98 -17.42 -0.88 18.25
CA GLU A 98 -18.74 -0.33 18.58
C GLU A 98 -19.90 -1.36 18.46
N ILE A 99 -19.61 -2.66 18.32
CA ILE A 99 -20.61 -3.75 18.24
C ILE A 99 -20.55 -4.64 19.47
#